data_AF-A0A959NM92-F1
#
_entry.id   AF-A0A959NM92-F1
#
_cell.length_a   1.000
_cell.length_b   1.000
_cell.length_c   1.000
_cell.angle_alpha   90.00
_cell.angle_beta   90.00
_cell.angle_gamma   90.00
#
_symmetry.space_group_name_H-M   'P 1'
#
loop_
_entity.id
_entity.type
_entity.pdbx_description
1 polymer ?
#
loop_
_entity_poly.entity_id
_entity_poly.type
_entity_poly.pdbx_seq_one_letter_code
_entity_poly.pdbx_strand_id
1 'polypeptide(L)'
;MENIFDKTTADEVINRINKLSPGTQRVWGKMNAAQMLAHCNVTYEMVYEDIHPKPNPIMKLILKLFVKSGVVGEKPYKHGLPTASQFLIKEEKDF
;
A
#
# COMPACT_ATOMS: atom_id res chain seq x y z
N MET A 1 5.70 -7.94 -12.50
CA MET A 1 5.77 -6.52 -12.12
C MET A 1 6.83 -5.89 -12.98
N GLU A 2 6.57 -4.74 -13.58
CA GLU A 2 7.59 -4.02 -14.34
C GLU A 2 8.66 -3.46 -13.38
N ASN A 3 9.88 -3.30 -13.87
CA ASN A 3 10.99 -2.83 -13.06
C ASN A 3 10.87 -1.32 -12.83
N ILE A 4 10.63 -0.90 -11.59
CA ILE A 4 10.48 0.51 -11.22
C ILE A 4 11.77 1.33 -11.39
N PHE A 5 12.93 0.68 -11.47
CA PHE A 5 14.21 1.34 -11.70
C PHE A 5 14.46 1.66 -13.19
N ASP A 6 13.63 1.13 -14.10
CA ASP A 6 13.68 1.52 -15.51
C ASP A 6 13.04 2.89 -15.68
N LYS A 7 13.72 3.80 -16.39
CA LYS A 7 13.29 5.19 -16.57
C LYS A 7 11.85 5.28 -17.11
N THR A 8 11.52 4.49 -18.12
CA THR A 8 10.18 4.50 -18.75
C THR A 8 9.10 4.16 -17.73
N THR A 9 9.28 3.06 -16.99
CA THR A 9 8.34 2.63 -15.94
C THR A 9 8.20 3.69 -14.85
N ALA A 10 9.31 4.29 -14.41
CA ALA A 10 9.31 5.36 -13.41
C ALA A 10 8.53 6.59 -13.92
N ASP A 11 8.80 7.04 -15.14
CA ASP A 11 8.11 8.18 -15.77
C ASP A 11 6.60 7.92 -15.87
N GLU A 12 6.18 6.71 -16.23
CA GLU A 12 4.76 6.34 -16.27
C GLU A 12 4.09 6.40 -14.91
N VAL A 13 4.75 5.89 -13.86
CA VAL A 13 4.25 5.96 -12.48
C VAL A 13 4.15 7.41 -12.01
N ILE A 14 5.17 8.23 -12.25
CA ILE A 14 5.17 9.67 -11.92
C ILE A 14 4.02 10.37 -12.64
N ASN A 15 3.85 10.13 -13.94
CA ASN A 15 2.77 10.72 -14.72
C ASN A 15 1.38 10.30 -14.23
N ARG A 16 1.23 9.07 -13.71
CA ARG A 16 -0.02 8.62 -13.08
C ARG A 16 -0.29 9.34 -11.77
N ILE A 17 0.73 9.52 -10.94
CA ILE A 17 0.61 10.25 -9.66
C ILE A 17 0.21 11.70 -9.92
N ASN A 18 0.83 12.37 -10.90
CA ASN A 18 0.53 13.77 -11.25
C ASN A 18 -0.90 13.99 -11.79
N LYS A 19 -1.64 12.93 -12.13
CA LYS A 19 -3.04 12.99 -12.57
C LYS A 19 -4.04 12.84 -11.41
N LEU A 20 -3.56 12.56 -10.19
CA LEU A 20 -4.41 12.46 -9.02
C LEU A 20 -4.91 13.85 -8.61
N SER A 21 -6.13 13.90 -8.13
CA SER A 21 -6.80 15.10 -7.61
C SER A 21 -7.73 14.69 -6.46
N PRO A 22 -8.22 15.63 -5.65
CA PRO A 22 -9.19 15.33 -4.59
C PRO A 22 -10.46 14.64 -5.13
N GLY A 23 -10.85 14.95 -6.37
CA GLY A 23 -12.02 14.37 -7.04
C GLY A 23 -11.77 13.01 -7.72
N THR A 24 -10.52 12.51 -7.73
CA THR A 24 -10.18 11.26 -8.41
C THR A 24 -10.93 10.09 -7.79
N GLN A 25 -11.73 9.41 -8.61
CA GLN A 25 -12.50 8.26 -8.16
C GLN A 25 -11.60 7.06 -7.95
N ARG A 26 -11.75 6.41 -6.79
CA ARG A 26 -11.09 5.14 -6.48
C ARG A 26 -11.55 4.07 -7.46
N VAL A 27 -10.60 3.40 -8.10
CA VAL A 27 -10.87 2.24 -8.97
C VAL A 27 -11.07 0.99 -8.12
N TRP A 28 -10.33 0.90 -7.02
CA TRP A 28 -10.36 -0.24 -6.09
C TRP A 28 -10.21 0.25 -4.64
N GLY A 29 -10.75 -0.52 -3.70
CA GLY A 29 -10.72 -0.19 -2.27
C GLY A 29 -11.80 0.82 -1.87
N LYS A 30 -11.62 1.40 -0.68
CA LYS A 30 -12.57 2.37 -0.08
C LYS A 30 -11.96 3.73 0.23
N MET A 31 -10.62 3.84 0.24
CA MET A 31 -9.90 5.07 0.54
C MET A 31 -10.01 6.06 -0.62
N ASN A 32 -10.18 7.35 -0.30
CA ASN A 32 -10.09 8.44 -1.28
C ASN A 32 -8.62 8.68 -1.69
N ALA A 33 -8.38 9.60 -2.61
CA ALA A 33 -7.04 9.82 -3.16
C ALA A 33 -6.03 10.28 -2.09
N ALA A 34 -6.42 11.18 -1.17
CA ALA A 34 -5.56 11.66 -0.08
C ALA A 34 -5.23 10.53 0.92
N GLN A 35 -6.23 9.74 1.31
CA GLN A 35 -6.05 8.56 2.16
C GLN A 35 -5.17 7.49 1.51
N MET A 36 -5.28 7.29 0.19
CA MET A 36 -4.44 6.36 -0.56
C MET A 36 -2.97 6.83 -0.60
N LEU A 37 -2.72 8.13 -0.77
CA LEU A 37 -1.37 8.69 -0.69
C LEU A 37 -0.77 8.50 0.71
N ALA A 38 -1.55 8.76 1.77
CA ALA A 38 -1.13 8.50 3.14
C ALA A 38 -0.88 7.00 3.41
N HIS A 39 -1.72 6.10 2.86
CA HIS A 39 -1.56 4.65 2.98
C HIS A 39 -0.20 4.18 2.44
N CYS A 40 0.26 4.75 1.32
CA CYS A 40 1.56 4.43 0.74
C CYS A 40 2.75 4.82 1.65
N ASN A 41 2.56 5.77 2.58
CA ASN A 41 3.60 6.19 3.52
C ASN A 41 3.78 5.24 4.72
N VAL A 42 2.76 4.45 5.05
CA VAL A 42 2.77 3.56 6.23
C VAL A 42 3.94 2.57 6.18
N THR A 43 4.33 2.08 5.00
CA THR A 43 5.50 1.19 4.88
C THR A 43 6.80 1.89 5.28
N TYR A 44 6.94 3.17 4.94
CA TYR A 44 8.10 3.98 5.32
C TYR A 44 8.08 4.30 6.81
N GLU A 45 6.91 4.61 7.38
CA GLU A 45 6.75 4.78 8.83
C GLU A 45 7.18 3.51 9.58
N MET A 46 6.80 2.32 9.12
CA MET A 46 7.22 1.06 9.75
C MET A 46 8.74 0.81 9.70
N VAL A 47 9.45 1.47 8.79
CA VAL A 47 10.91 1.33 8.62
C VAL A 47 11.65 2.40 9.41
N TYR A 48 11.18 3.64 9.35
CA TYR A 48 11.91 4.82 9.84
C TYR A 48 11.36 5.42 11.13
N GLU A 49 10.12 5.09 11.51
CA GLU A 49 9.45 5.59 12.71
C GLU A 49 9.21 4.45 13.71
N ASP A 50 9.12 4.78 15.01
CA ASP A 50 8.84 3.79 16.08
C ASP A 50 7.38 3.81 16.55
N ILE A 51 6.47 4.24 15.67
CA ILE A 51 5.02 4.34 15.97
C ILE A 51 4.25 3.04 15.65
N HIS A 52 4.89 2.10 14.95
CA HIS A 52 4.28 0.83 14.53
C HIS A 52 4.90 -0.36 15.28
N PRO A 53 4.16 -1.03 16.18
CA PRO A 53 4.70 -2.14 16.94
C PRO A 53 5.04 -3.33 16.04
N LYS A 54 6.22 -3.91 16.25
CA LYS A 54 6.64 -5.13 15.56
C LYS A 54 5.70 -6.31 15.88
N PRO A 55 5.47 -7.22 14.92
CA PRO A 55 4.62 -8.37 15.16
C PRO A 55 5.23 -9.31 16.21
N ASN A 56 4.41 -9.77 17.15
CA ASN A 56 4.79 -10.79 18.12
C ASN A 56 5.08 -12.15 17.44
N PRO A 57 5.67 -13.14 18.14
CA PRO A 57 6.03 -14.42 17.54
C PRO A 57 4.88 -15.19 16.89
N ILE A 58 3.67 -15.11 17.46
CA ILE A 58 2.46 -15.77 16.94
C ILE A 58 2.04 -15.11 15.62
N MET A 59 1.96 -13.78 15.61
CA MET A 59 1.65 -13.01 14.41
C MET A 59 2.69 -13.25 13.30
N LYS A 60 3.98 -13.32 13.66
CA LYS A 60 5.06 -13.63 12.73
C LYS A 60 4.89 -15.00 12.08
N LEU A 61 4.43 -16.02 12.83
CA LEU A 61 4.13 -17.34 12.29
C LEU A 61 2.96 -17.29 11.30
N ILE A 62 1.87 -16.61 11.66
CA ILE A 62 0.70 -16.43 10.79
C ILE A 62 1.08 -15.74 9.48
N LEU A 63 1.83 -14.63 9.55
CA LEU A 63 2.30 -13.90 8.37
C LEU A 63 3.15 -14.79 7.45
N LYS A 64 4.04 -15.60 8.04
CA LYS A 64 4.90 -16.51 7.27
C LYS A 64 4.12 -17.62 6.56
N LEU A 65 3.12 -18.21 7.23
CA LEU A 65 2.38 -19.36 6.70
C LEU A 65 1.29 -18.95 5.69
N PHE A 66 0.58 -17.85 5.94
CA PHE A 66 -0.65 -17.53 5.20
C PHE A 66 -0.54 -16.29 4.31
N VAL A 67 0.34 -15.32 4.63
CA VAL A 67 0.39 -14.03 3.93
C VAL A 67 1.54 -13.95 2.94
N LYS A 68 2.73 -14.44 3.33
CA LYS A 68 3.98 -14.25 2.57
C LYS A 68 3.85 -14.60 1.09
N SER A 69 3.35 -15.79 0.76
CA SER A 69 3.28 -16.26 -0.64
C SER A 69 2.35 -15.44 -1.53
N GLY A 70 1.31 -14.84 -0.96
CA GLY A 70 0.41 -13.95 -1.69
C GLY A 70 0.97 -12.55 -1.91
N VAL A 71 1.96 -12.13 -1.12
CA VAL A 71 2.54 -10.78 -1.17
C VAL A 71 3.82 -10.72 -2.00
N VAL A 72 4.71 -11.72 -1.86
CA VAL A 72 6.02 -11.74 -2.55
C VAL A 72 6.04 -12.61 -3.81
N GLY A 73 4.90 -13.20 -4.18
CA GLY A 73 4.77 -14.05 -5.36
C GLY A 73 4.42 -13.25 -6.62
N GLU A 74 4.46 -13.92 -7.77
CA GLU A 74 4.13 -13.31 -9.07
C GLU A 74 2.63 -13.18 -9.32
N LYS A 75 1.81 -13.89 -8.54
CA LYS A 75 0.35 -13.89 -8.71
C LYS A 75 -0.21 -12.52 -8.30
N PRO A 76 -0.94 -11.83 -9.18
CA PRO A 76 -1.59 -10.57 -8.83
C PRO A 76 -2.56 -10.73 -7.65
N TYR A 77 -2.71 -9.67 -6.86
CA TYR A 77 -3.72 -9.64 -5.81
C TYR A 77 -5.13 -9.80 -6.39
N LYS A 78 -5.97 -10.56 -5.68
CA LYS A 78 -7.39 -10.66 -6.02
C LYS A 78 -8.08 -9.33 -5.74
N HIS A 79 -8.96 -8.92 -6.65
CA HIS A 79 -9.78 -7.74 -6.42
C HIS A 79 -10.69 -7.96 -5.20
N GLY A 80 -10.82 -6.93 -4.36
CA GLY A 80 -11.65 -6.94 -3.15
C GLY A 80 -11.00 -7.53 -1.88
N LEU A 81 -9.71 -7.87 -1.91
CA LEU A 81 -9.01 -8.27 -0.68
C LEU A 81 -9.03 -7.17 0.39
N PRO A 82 -9.14 -7.53 1.68
CA PRO A 82 -9.10 -6.55 2.75
C PRO A 82 -7.69 -5.97 2.90
N THR A 83 -7.62 -4.66 3.16
CA THR A 83 -6.40 -4.00 3.62
C THR A 83 -6.13 -4.39 5.07
N ALA A 84 -4.88 -4.72 5.39
CA ALA A 84 -4.45 -4.96 6.77
C ALA A 84 -4.73 -3.71 7.64
N SER A 85 -5.15 -3.93 8.89
CA SER A 85 -5.62 -2.84 9.76
C SER A 85 -4.57 -1.76 10.00
N GLN A 86 -3.30 -2.13 10.02
CA GLN A 86 -2.16 -1.22 10.19
C GLN A 86 -2.01 -0.24 9.01
N PHE A 87 -2.51 -0.62 7.84
CA PHE A 87 -2.42 0.17 6.62
C PHE A 87 -3.70 0.95 6.31
N LEU A 88 -4.76 0.81 7.11
CA LEU A 88 -6.03 1.51 6.87
C LEU A 88 -5.95 2.96 7.36
N ILE A 89 -6.06 3.91 6.43
CA ILE A 89 -6.23 5.33 6.76
C ILE A 89 -7.73 5.60 6.88
N LYS A 90 -8.19 5.78 8.12
CA LYS A 90 -9.61 6.02 8.44
C LYS A 90 -9.96 7.51 8.54
N GLU A 91 -8.97 8.31 8.92
CA GLU A 91 -9.12 9.76 9.05
C GLU A 91 -9.11 10.41 7.67
N GLU A 92 -9.80 11.54 7.55
CA GLU A 92 -9.63 12.39 6.39
C GLU A 92 -8.21 12.95 6.33
N LYS A 93 -7.70 13.13 5.12
CA LYS A 93 -6.38 13.69 4.84
C LYS A 93 -6.54 14.85 3.87
N ASP A 94 -5.73 15.88 4.09
CA ASP A 94 -5.59 16.95 3.11
C ASP A 94 -4.83 16.41 1.88
N PHE A 95 -5.23 16.84 0.69
CA PHE A 95 -4.74 16.29 -0.58
C PHE A 95 -3.53 17.04 -1.11
#